data_AF-A0A6M1Z7N5-F1
#
_entry.id   AF-A0A6M1Z7N5-F1
#
_cell.length_a   1.000
_cell.length_b   1.000
_cell.length_c   1.000
_cell.angle_alpha   90.00
_cell.angle_beta   90.00
_cell.angle_gamma   90.00
#
_symmetry.space_group_name_H-M   'P 1'
#
loop_
_entity.id
_entity.type
_entity.pdbx_description
1 polymer ?
#
loop_
_entity_poly.entity_id
_entity_poly.type
_entity_poly.pdbx_seq_one_letter_code
_entity_poly.pdbx_strand_id
1 'polypeptide(L)'
;AHEDLKKDKEIVLAAVKQNGGALEYAHEDLKKDKEIVLAAVKQNGWALKYAHEELTNDKEIVLAAVKQNGEVLRYANEDLKKDKEIVLAAKRH
;
A
#
# COMPACT_ATOMS: atom_id res chain seq x y z
N ALA A 1 -25.54 -6.58 5.14
CA ALA A 1 -24.35 -5.71 5.17
C ALA A 1 -24.15 -5.18 3.75
N HIS A 2 -24.16 -3.86 3.55
CA HIS A 2 -24.03 -3.27 2.20
C HIS A 2 -22.64 -3.59 1.65
N GLU A 3 -22.56 -4.53 0.71
CA GLU A 3 -21.32 -4.80 -0.03
C GLU A 3 -20.82 -3.57 -0.80
N ASP A 4 -21.70 -2.60 -1.02
CA ASP A 4 -21.43 -1.34 -1.73
C ASP A 4 -20.42 -0.45 -0.99
N LEU A 5 -20.33 -0.50 0.34
CA LEU A 5 -19.42 0.38 1.09
C LEU A 5 -17.94 0.08 0.82
N LYS A 6 -17.62 -1.17 0.46
CA LYS A 6 -16.25 -1.57 0.08
C LYS A 6 -15.87 -1.13 -1.33
N LYS A 7 -16.85 -0.71 -2.13
CA LYS A 7 -16.70 -0.17 -3.50
C LYS A 7 -16.76 1.34 -3.53
N ASP A 8 -17.30 1.96 -2.47
CA ASP A 8 -17.33 3.40 -2.32
C ASP A 8 -15.92 3.93 -2.03
N LYS A 9 -15.38 4.64 -3.02
CA LYS A 9 -14.03 5.21 -2.96
C LYS A 9 -13.85 6.16 -1.78
N GLU A 10 -14.83 7.00 -1.46
CA GLU A 10 -14.71 7.98 -0.38
C GLU A 10 -14.70 7.31 0.99
N ILE A 11 -15.57 6.31 1.18
CA ILE A 11 -15.64 5.54 2.41
C ILE A 11 -14.35 4.74 2.62
N VAL A 12 -13.87 4.05 1.59
CA VAL A 12 -12.61 3.29 1.67
C VAL A 12 -11.43 4.23 1.91
N LEU A 13 -11.37 5.37 1.22
CA LEU A 13 -10.32 6.36 1.44
C LEU A 13 -10.32 6.89 2.88
N ALA A 14 -11.50 7.19 3.45
CA ALA A 14 -11.64 7.59 4.84
C ALA A 14 -11.22 6.48 5.81
N ALA A 15 -11.54 5.22 5.50
CA ALA A 15 -11.16 4.07 6.31
C ALA A 15 -9.64 3.85 6.31
N VAL A 16 -8.98 3.86 5.15
CA VAL A 16 -7.51 3.64 5.07
C VAL A 16 -6.71 4.78 5.68
N LYS A 17 -7.24 6.02 5.66
CA LYS A 17 -6.64 7.17 6.36
C LYS A 17 -6.67 7.01 7.89
N GLN A 18 -7.66 6.28 8.42
CA GLN A 18 -7.77 6.00 9.86
C GLN A 18 -7.03 4.71 10.26
N ASN A 19 -7.05 3.69 9.41
CA ASN A 19 -6.33 2.43 9.56
C ASN A 19 -5.91 1.90 8.19
N GLY A 20 -4.62 1.97 7.85
CA GLY A 20 -4.11 1.53 6.55
C GLY A 20 -4.39 0.06 6.24
N GLY A 21 -4.54 -0.79 7.28
CA GLY A 21 -4.94 -2.18 7.13
C GLY A 21 -6.37 -2.37 6.58
N ALA A 22 -7.22 -1.35 6.61
CA ALA A 22 -8.56 -1.39 6.03
C ALA A 22 -8.55 -1.69 4.52
N LEU A 23 -7.41 -1.48 3.84
CA LEU A 23 -7.21 -1.84 2.44
C LEU A 23 -7.47 -3.33 2.17
N GLU A 24 -7.26 -4.21 3.16
CA GLU A 24 -7.57 -5.65 3.07
C GLU A 24 -9.00 -5.92 2.62
N TYR A 25 -9.94 -5.09 3.09
CA TYR A 25 -11.37 -5.27 2.90
C TYR A 25 -11.95 -4.46 1.74
N ALA A 26 -11.14 -3.61 1.10
CA ALA A 26 -11.56 -2.84 -0.06
C ALA A 26 -11.87 -3.76 -1.25
N HIS A 27 -12.73 -3.31 -2.15
CA HIS A 27 -12.95 -3.98 -3.43
C HIS A 27 -11.65 -4.05 -4.24
N GLU A 28 -11.49 -5.08 -5.07
CA GLU A 28 -10.26 -5.31 -5.86
C GLU A 28 -9.91 -4.11 -6.76
N ASP A 29 -10.91 -3.43 -7.33
CA ASP A 29 -10.69 -2.23 -8.14
C ASP A 29 -10.10 -1.07 -7.32
N LEU A 30 -10.44 -0.97 -6.03
CA LEU A 30 -9.89 0.05 -5.13
C LEU A 30 -8.51 -0.33 -4.59
N LYS A 31 -8.17 -1.63 -4.55
CA LYS A 31 -6.79 -2.08 -4.30
C LYS A 31 -5.85 -1.79 -5.48
N LYS A 32 -6.39 -1.45 -6.65
CA LYS A 32 -5.67 -0.93 -7.83
C LYS A 32 -5.65 0.59 -7.89
N ASP A 33 -6.45 1.27 -7.08
CA ASP A 33 -6.48 2.73 -7.06
C ASP A 33 -5.24 3.26 -6.33
N LYS A 34 -4.35 3.91 -7.10
CA LYS A 34 -3.09 4.45 -6.59
C LYS A 34 -3.29 5.44 -5.43
N GLU A 35 -4.35 6.25 -5.44
CA GLU A 35 -4.61 7.22 -4.37
C GLU A 35 -4.96 6.52 -3.06
N ILE A 36 -5.85 5.52 -3.11
CA ILE A 36 -6.23 4.72 -1.93
C ILE A 36 -5.02 3.98 -1.39
N VAL A 37 -4.29 3.25 -2.24
CA VAL A 37 -3.14 2.47 -1.80
C VAL A 37 -2.05 3.37 -1.23
N LEU A 38 -1.77 4.51 -1.87
CA LEU A 38 -0.78 5.46 -1.38
C LEU A 38 -1.19 6.04 -0.02
N ALA A 39 -2.48 6.35 0.18
CA ALA A 39 -3.00 6.79 1.48
C ALA A 39 -2.84 5.68 2.54
N ALA A 40 -3.15 4.43 2.19
CA ALA A 40 -3.04 3.28 3.09
C ALA A 40 -1.59 3.03 3.53
N VAL A 41 -0.63 3.00 2.60
CA VAL A 41 0.78 2.73 2.93
C VAL A 41 1.45 3.88 3.68
N LYS A 42 1.03 5.14 3.42
CA LYS A 42 1.48 6.30 4.21
C LYS A 42 0.98 6.24 5.65
N GLN A 43 -0.21 5.67 5.87
CA GLN A 43 -0.76 5.46 7.21
C GLN A 43 -0.07 4.27 7.90
N ASN A 44 0.05 3.13 7.22
CA ASN A 44 0.71 1.92 7.71
C ASN A 44 1.41 1.19 6.56
N GLY A 45 2.75 1.14 6.57
CA GLY A 45 3.52 0.51 5.50
C GLY A 45 3.15 -0.96 5.22
N TRP A 46 2.65 -1.69 6.22
CA TRP A 46 2.18 -3.07 6.06
C TRP A 46 0.98 -3.21 5.13
N ALA A 47 0.26 -2.11 4.85
CA ALA A 47 -0.84 -2.10 3.89
C ALA A 47 -0.40 -2.50 2.47
N LEU A 48 0.89 -2.36 2.15
CA LEU A 48 1.44 -2.76 0.84
C LEU A 48 1.12 -4.22 0.49
N LYS A 49 1.03 -5.11 1.49
CA LYS A 49 0.71 -6.54 1.26
C LYS A 49 -0.72 -6.79 0.74
N TYR A 50 -1.59 -5.79 0.84
CA TYR A 50 -2.98 -5.86 0.36
C TYR A 50 -3.19 -5.09 -0.95
N ALA A 51 -2.18 -4.36 -1.43
CA ALA A 51 -2.25 -3.67 -2.71
C ALA A 51 -2.28 -4.69 -3.86
N HIS A 52 -2.87 -4.28 -4.98
CA HIS A 52 -2.78 -5.06 -6.20
C HIS A 52 -1.33 -5.19 -6.69
N GLU A 53 -0.99 -6.30 -7.34
CA GLU A 53 0.38 -6.59 -7.79
C GLU A 53 0.98 -5.52 -8.72
N GLU A 54 0.15 -4.86 -9.53
CA GLU A 54 0.59 -3.74 -10.39
C GLU A 54 1.14 -2.57 -9.57
N LEU A 55 0.60 -2.36 -8.36
CA LEU A 55 1.01 -1.27 -7.46
C LEU A 55 2.17 -1.67 -6.55
N THR A 56 2.47 -2.96 -6.37
CA THR A 56 3.69 -3.40 -5.67
C THR A 56 4.95 -3.23 -6.53
N ASN A 57 4.79 -2.92 -7.82
CA ASN A 57 5.86 -2.47 -8.71
C ASN A 57 5.90 -0.93 -8.90
N ASP A 58 5.00 -0.18 -8.27
CA ASP A 58 5.05 1.28 -8.29
C ASP A 58 6.10 1.77 -7.28
N LYS A 59 7.17 2.37 -7.80
CA LYS A 59 8.30 2.86 -7.00
C LYS A 59 7.88 3.87 -5.93
N GLU A 60 6.90 4.74 -6.21
CA GLU A 60 6.43 5.75 -5.26
C GLU A 60 5.71 5.09 -4.08
N ILE A 61 4.82 4.14 -4.35
CA ILE A 61 4.07 3.40 -3.33
C ILE A 61 5.03 2.58 -2.46
N VAL A 62 5.93 1.82 -3.08
CA VAL A 62 6.89 0.99 -2.34
C VAL A 62 7.81 1.86 -1.50
N LEU A 63 8.32 2.97 -2.05
CA LEU A 63 9.17 3.89 -1.31
C LEU A 63 8.44 4.51 -0.11
N ALA A 64 7.16 4.85 -0.26
CA ALA A 64 6.34 5.33 0.86
C ALA A 64 6.16 4.26 1.94
N ALA A 65 5.92 3.01 1.55
CA ALA A 65 5.74 1.89 2.48
C ALA A 65 7.03 1.58 3.27
N VAL A 66 8.18 1.46 2.60
CA VAL A 66 9.45 1.11 3.27
C VAL A 66 9.96 2.19 4.22
N LYS A 67 9.57 3.45 3.98
CA LYS A 67 9.84 4.57 4.91
C LYS A 67 9.02 4.50 6.20
N GLN A 68 7.95 3.70 6.23
CA GLN A 68 7.21 3.42 7.47
C GLN A 68 7.82 2.22 8.21
N ASN A 69 8.19 1.17 7.48
CA ASN A 69 8.86 -0.01 8.01
C ASN A 69 9.64 -0.72 6.90
N GLY A 70 10.95 -0.87 7.04
CA GLY A 70 11.80 -1.49 6.02
C GLY A 70 11.47 -2.94 5.68
N GLU A 71 10.88 -3.70 6.61
CA GLU A 71 10.53 -5.11 6.42
C GLU A 71 9.46 -5.30 5.33
N VAL A 72 8.66 -4.29 5.04
CA VAL A 72 7.59 -4.36 4.04
C VAL A 72 8.13 -4.49 2.61
N LEU A 73 9.43 -4.24 2.41
CA LEU A 73 10.13 -4.46 1.14
C LEU A 73 9.93 -5.90 0.61
N ARG A 74 9.70 -6.87 1.50
CA ARG A 74 9.37 -8.26 1.11
C ARG A 74 8.15 -8.38 0.18
N TYR A 75 7.24 -7.40 0.22
CA TYR A 75 6.02 -7.37 -0.58
C TYR A 75 6.14 -6.59 -1.90
N ALA A 76 7.25 -5.87 -2.11
CA ALA A 76 7.51 -5.22 -3.38
C ALA A 76 7.76 -6.24 -4.49
N ASN A 77 7.71 -5.81 -5.75
CA ASN A 77 8.18 -6.62 -6.87
C ASN A 77 9.69 -6.90 -6.78
N GLU A 78 10.16 -8.01 -7.35
CA GLU A 78 11.56 -8.44 -7.37
C GLU A 78 12.54 -7.38 -7.91
N ASP A 79 12.12 -6.59 -8.89
CA ASP A 79 12.95 -5.51 -9.44
C ASP A 79 13.18 -4.40 -8.40
N LEU A 80 12.12 -4.01 -7.68
CA LEU A 80 12.17 -2.99 -6.64
C LEU A 80 12.86 -3.47 -5.36
N LYS A 81 12.86 -4.78 -5.08
CA LYS A 81 13.68 -5.37 -3.99
C LYS A 81 15.17 -5.19 -4.20
N LYS A 82 15.61 -4.97 -5.44
CA LYS A 82 17.01 -4.74 -5.83
C LYS A 82 17.30 -3.27 -6.15
N ASP A 83 16.27 -2.42 -6.23
CA ASP A 83 16.45 -0.99 -6.44
C ASP A 83 17.25 -0.40 -5.27
N LYS A 84 18.37 0.22 -5.62
CA LYS A 84 19.35 0.73 -4.65
C LYS A 84 18.73 1.78 -3.72
N GLU A 85 17.85 2.64 -4.23
CA GLU A 85 17.22 3.70 -3.45
C GLU A 85 16.25 3.10 -2.43
N ILE A 86 15.40 2.17 -2.86
CA ILE A 86 14.43 1.49 -1.98
C ILE A 86 15.15 0.66 -0.91
N VAL A 87 16.16 -0.12 -1.29
CA VAL A 87 16.93 -0.95 -0.35
C VAL A 87 17.64 -0.09 0.70
N LEU A 88 18.19 1.06 0.28
CA LEU A 88 18.80 2.00 1.22
C LEU A 88 17.78 2.64 2.15
N ALA A 89 16.57 2.95 1.67
CA ALA A 89 15.50 3.46 2.50
C ALA A 89 15.06 2.42 3.55
N ALA A 90 14.90 1.14 3.15
CA ALA A 90 14.48 0.08 4.05
C ALA A 90 15.46 -0.19 5.21
N LYS A 91 16.77 -0.02 4.99
CA LYS A 91 17.80 -0.26 6.02
C LYS A 91 17.88 0.81 7.12
N ARG A 92 17.14 1.91 6.99
CA ARG A 92 17.20 3.05 7.93
C ARG A 92 16.17 2.94 9.07
N HIS A 93 15.38 1.86 9.10
CA HIS A 93 14.34 1.56 10.08
C HIS A 93 14.67 0.24 10.79
#